data_AF-A0A932KKS8-F1
#
_entry.id   AF-A0A932KKS8-F1
#
_cell.length_a   1.000
_cell.length_b   1.000
_cell.length_c   1.000
_cell.angle_alpha   90.00
_cell.angle_beta   90.00
_cell.angle_gamma   90.00
#
_symmetry.space_group_name_H-M   'P 1'
#
loop_
_entity.id
_entity.type
_entity.pdbx_description
1 polymer ?
#
loop_
_entity_poly.entity_id
_entity_poly.type
_entity_poly.pdbx_seq_one_letter_code
_entity_poly.pdbx_strand_id
1 'polypeptide(L)' 'MKTVDRIYEEARAIPETVQREVLDFVEYLVHKLQKENAGWSELSVAAALRGLEDEVWPEYRNEDMKEKWQ' A
#
# COMPACT_ATOMS: atom_id res chain seq x y z
N MET A 1 6.66 -12.95 26.39
CA MET A 1 6.25 -11.53 26.41
C MET A 1 5.85 -11.14 25.00
N LYS A 2 4.69 -10.51 24.78
CA LYS A 2 4.29 -10.06 23.44
C LYS A 2 5.06 -8.80 23.07
N THR A 3 5.19 -8.50 21.78
CA THR A 3 5.87 -7.29 21.30
C THR A 3 5.25 -6.02 21.86
N VAL A 4 3.92 -5.96 21.95
CA VAL A 4 3.18 -4.82 22.52
C VAL A 4 3.54 -4.57 23.99
N ASP A 5 3.64 -5.65 24.79
CA ASP A 5 4.00 -5.54 26.21
C ASP A 5 5.41 -4.98 26.35
N ARG A 6 6.34 -5.42 25.49
CA ARG A 6 7.72 -4.95 25.49
C ARG A 6 7.83 -3.48 25.07
N ILE A 7 7.07 -3.04 24.06
CA ILE A 7 7.02 -1.62 23.66
C ILE A 7 6.54 -0.76 24.82
N TYR A 8 5.50 -1.20 25.53
CA TYR A 8 5.00 -0.48 26.70
C TYR A 8 6.06 -0.36 27.81
N GLU A 9 6.75 -1.46 28.14
CA GLU A 9 7.78 -1.46 29.18
C GLU A 9 9.00 -0.58 28.85
N GLU A 10 9.43 -0.56 27.59
CA GLU A 10 10.54 0.31 27.15
C GLU A 10 10.09 1.79 27.11
N ALA A 11 8.88 2.07 26.62
CA ALA A 11 8.35 3.43 26.52
C ALA A 11 8.09 4.06 27.90
N ARG A 12 7.59 3.30 28.88
CA ARG A 12 7.39 3.84 30.24
C ARG A 12 8.68 4.17 30.98
N ALA A 13 9.82 3.61 30.56
CA ALA A 13 11.11 3.78 31.22
C ALA A 13 11.86 5.07 30.80
N ILE A 14 11.42 5.73 29.72
CA ILE A 14 12.03 6.95 29.18
C ILE A 14 11.25 8.22 29.59
N PRO A 15 11.87 9.42 29.53
CA PRO A 15 11.21 10.69 29.86
C PRO A 15 10.00 11.00 28.96
N GLU A 16 9.01 11.74 29.49
CA GLU A 16 7.77 12.10 28.77
C GLU A 16 8.03 12.76 27.42
N THR A 17 9.05 13.60 27.32
CA THR A 17 9.43 14.26 26.06
C THR A 17 9.77 13.24 24.97
N VAL A 18 10.46 12.16 25.34
CA VAL A 18 10.84 11.08 24.42
C VAL A 18 9.67 10.10 24.21
N GLN A 19 8.80 9.91 25.22
CA GLN A 19 7.55 9.15 25.05
C GLN A 19 6.66 9.77 23.98
N ARG A 20 6.62 11.11 23.89
CA ARG A 20 5.90 11.83 22.84
C ARG A 20 6.44 11.52 21.45
N GLU A 21 7.76 11.46 21.28
CA GLU A 21 8.37 11.05 20.01
C GLU A 21 7.98 9.61 19.62
N VAL A 22 7.91 8.70 20.59
CA VAL A 22 7.43 7.32 20.37
C VAL A 22 5.97 7.32 19.92
N LEU A 23 5.11 8.13 20.56
CA LEU A 23 3.71 8.25 20.18
C LEU A 23 3.57 8.79 18.75
N ASP A 24 4.28 9.88 18.42
CA ASP A 24 4.28 10.48 17.08
C ASP A 24 4.66 9.44 16.01
N PHE A 25 5.65 8.59 16.30
CA PHE A 25 6.07 7.53 15.38
C PHE A 25 4.99 6.44 15.21
N VAL A 26 4.34 6.02 16.29
CA VAL A 26 3.25 5.04 16.23
C VAL A 26 2.06 5.60 15.43
N GLU A 27 1.68 6.86 15.65
CA GLU A 27 0.63 7.54 14.89
C GLU A 27 0.98 7.63 13.40
N TYR A 28 2.23 7.95 13.08
CA TYR A 28 2.73 7.92 11.72
C TYR A 28 2.59 6.53 11.08
N LEU A 29 2.95 5.45 11.77
CA LEU A 29 2.82 4.09 11.25
C LEU A 29 1.36 3.70 10.98
N VAL A 30 0.44 4.10 11.87
CA VAL A 30 -1.00 3.89 11.68
C VAL A 30 -1.47 4.64 10.43
N HIS A 31 -1.11 5.91 10.30
CA HIS A 31 -1.50 6.70 9.14
C HIS A 31 -0.91 6.15 7.83
N LYS A 32 0.36 5.73 7.86
CA LYS A 32 1.04 5.11 6.72
C LYS A 32 0.32 3.84 6.27
N LEU A 33 -0.04 2.95 7.20
CA LEU A 33 -0.73 1.70 6.88
C LEU A 33 -2.11 1.97 6.26
N GLN A 34 -2.83 2.98 6.76
CA GLN A 34 -4.11 3.40 6.16
C GLN A 34 -3.91 3.94 4.74
N LYS A 35 -2.89 4.77 4.51
CA LYS A 35 -2.57 5.31 3.18
C LYS A 35 -2.05 4.27 2.20
N GLU A 36 -1.21 3.33 2.63
CA GLU A 36 -0.74 2.26 1.75
C GLU A 36 -1.89 1.33 1.37
N ASN A 37 -2.74 0.92 2.32
CA ASN A 37 -3.93 0.13 2.01
C ASN A 37 -4.91 0.89 1.10
N ALA A 38 -5.12 2.19 1.33
CA ALA A 38 -5.96 3.03 0.47
C ALA A 38 -5.34 3.15 -0.93
N GLY A 39 -4.05 3.48 -1.03
CA GLY A 39 -3.35 3.68 -2.31
C GLY A 39 -3.35 2.43 -3.20
N TRP A 40 -3.19 1.23 -2.64
CA TRP A 40 -3.32 -0.01 -3.41
C TRP A 40 -4.78 -0.30 -3.82
N SER A 41 -5.77 0.05 -2.99
CA SER A 41 -7.19 -0.11 -3.32
C SER A 41 -7.74 0.96 -4.28
N GLU A 42 -7.12 2.14 -4.35
CA GLU A 42 -7.49 3.26 -5.20
C GLU A 42 -6.89 3.17 -6.61
N LEU A 43 -5.85 2.34 -6.80
CA LEU A 43 -5.31 1.99 -8.11
C LEU A 43 -6.28 1.06 -8.85
N SER A 44 -7.31 1.66 -9.46
CA SER A 44 -8.25 0.96 -10.32
C SER A 44 -7.69 0.75 -11.73
N VAL A 45 -8.13 -0.32 -12.39
CA VAL A 45 -7.91 -0.50 -13.84
C VAL A 45 -8.37 0.74 -14.62
N ALA A 46 -9.44 1.40 -14.18
CA ALA A 46 -9.90 2.66 -14.77
C ALA A 46 -8.89 3.81 -14.64
N ALA A 47 -8.12 3.88 -13.54
CA ALA A 47 -7.03 4.85 -13.41
C ALA A 47 -5.85 4.50 -14.31
N ALA A 48 -5.56 3.21 -14.51
CA ALA A 48 -4.50 2.74 -15.40
C ALA A 48 -4.84 2.94 -16.90
N LEU A 49 -6.12 2.90 -17.25
CA LEU A 49 -6.62 3.13 -18.61
C LEU A 49 -6.90 4.60 -18.93
N ARG A 50 -6.74 5.51 -17.94
CA ARG A 50 -6.97 6.93 -18.14
C ARG A 50 -5.95 7.51 -19.12
N GLY A 51 -6.42 8.13 -20.19
CA GLY A 51 -5.61 8.64 -21.31
C GLY A 51 -5.54 7.69 -22.51
N LEU A 52 -6.14 6.49 -22.42
CA LEU A 52 -6.20 5.50 -23.51
C LEU A 52 -7.62 5.32 -24.06
N GLU A 53 -8.58 6.17 -23.65
CA GLU A 53 -10.00 6.04 -23.99
C GLU A 53 -10.28 6.23 -25.48
N ASP A 54 -9.52 7.11 -26.14
CA ASP A 54 -9.63 7.41 -27.57
C ASP A 54 -8.59 6.66 -28.41
N GLU A 55 -7.76 5.80 -27.80
CA GLU A 55 -6.78 5.00 -28.54
C GLU A 55 -7.48 3.93 -29.37
N VAL A 56 -7.11 3.89 -30.66
CA VAL A 56 -7.57 2.82 -31.55
C VAL A 56 -6.73 1.58 -31.27
N TRP A 57 -7.30 0.69 -30.47
CA TRP A 57 -6.71 -0.61 -30.20
C TRP A 57 -6.81 -1.51 -31.43
N PRO A 58 -5.75 -2.26 -31.79
CA PRO A 58 -5.83 -3.22 -32.88
C PRO A 58 -6.81 -4.34 -32.54
N GLU A 59 -7.53 -4.82 -33.55
CA GLU A 59 -8.35 -6.02 -33.44
C GLU A 59 -7.43 -7.25 -33.34
N TYR A 60 -7.14 -7.69 -32.12
CA TYR A 60 -6.42 -8.95 -31.90
C TYR A 60 -7.33 -10.15 -32.23
N ARG A 61 -6.81 -11.06 -33.05
CA ARG A 61 -7.46 -12.31 -33.44
C ARG A 61 -6.72 -13.51 -32.89
N ASN A 62 -7.38 -14.66 -32.89
CA ASN A 62 -6.76 -15.93 -32.51
C ASN A 62 -5.54 -16.26 -33.39
N GLU A 63 -5.50 -15.73 -34.62
CA GLU A 63 -4.36 -15.85 -35.54
C GLU A 63 -3.09 -15.14 -35.05
N ASP A 64 -3.22 -14.09 -34.22
CA ASP A 64 -2.09 -13.32 -33.69
C ASP A 64 -1.39 -14.00 -32.51
N MET A 65 -1.99 -15.06 -31.96
CA MET A 65 -1.48 -15.76 -30.80
C MET A 65 -0.28 -16.63 -31.20
N LYS A 66 0.90 -16.28 -30.67
CA LYS A 66 2.17 -17.00 -30.95
C LYS A 66 2.20 -18.39 -30.33
N GLU A 67 1.59 -18.54 -29.17
CA GLU A 67 1.51 -19.80 -28.42
C GLU A 67 0.30 -20.60 -28.92
N LYS A 68 0.51 -21.86 -29.28
CA LYS A 68 -0.56 -22.80 -29.62
C LYS A 68 -0.55 -23.92 -28.59
N TRP A 69 -1.62 -24.01 -27.81
CA TRP A 69 -1.82 -25.10 -26.86
C TRP A 69 -1.96 -26.42 -27.63
N GLN A 70 -1.14 -27.42 -27.28
CA GLN A 70 -1.20 -28.79 -27.80
C GLN A 70 -1.90 -29.71 -26.80
#